data_AF-A0A0C2GL24-F1
#
_entry.id   AF-A0A0C2GL24-F1
#
_cell.length_a   1.000
_cell.length_b   1.000
_cell.length_c   1.000
_cell.angle_alpha   90.00
_cell.angle_beta   90.00
_cell.angle_gamma   90.00
#
_symmetry.space_group_name_H-M   'P 1'
#
loop_
_entity.id
_entity.type
_entity.pdbx_description
1 polymer ?
#
loop_
_entity_poly.entity_id
_entity_poly.type
_entity_poly.pdbx_seq_one_letter_code
_entity_poly.pdbx_strand_id
1 'polypeptide(L)'
;MQLVEEADLSTFHEKTRWVAGGYVSTYFYDAFMAVWNGGLKESFEALHAKYPDYGVWVTGHSLGASMASLAASYVISTQGINGSDVLLITYGQPRTGDWAFATAHNKQACQN
;
A
#
# COMPACT_ATOMS: atom_id res chain seq x y z
N MET A 1 17.75 -1.10 21.28
CA MET A 1 16.30 -0.93 21.30
C MET A 1 15.68 -2.28 20.97
N GLN A 2 15.31 -3.07 21.97
CA GLN A 2 14.78 -4.42 21.76
C GLN A 2 13.26 -4.50 21.99
N LEU A 3 12.71 -3.58 22.77
CA LEU A 3 11.28 -3.55 23.11
C LEU A 3 10.37 -3.09 21.95
N VAL A 4 10.85 -2.24 21.04
CA VAL A 4 10.09 -1.84 19.84
C VAL A 4 10.04 -2.99 18.84
N GLU A 5 11.16 -3.71 18.67
CA GLU A 5 11.29 -4.81 17.70
C GLU A 5 10.44 -6.04 18.10
N GLU A 6 10.34 -6.33 19.40
CA GLU A 6 9.48 -7.42 19.90
C GLU A 6 7.98 -7.06 19.92
N ALA A 7 7.63 -5.79 20.21
CA ALA A 7 6.26 -5.31 20.10
C ALA A 7 5.77 -5.31 18.64
N ASP A 8 6.62 -4.87 17.73
CA ASP A 8 6.46 -4.98 16.27
C ASP A 8 6.16 -6.44 15.88
N LEU A 9 7.00 -7.40 16.28
CA LEU A 9 6.85 -8.81 15.90
C LEU A 9 5.52 -9.45 16.32
N SER A 10 4.94 -9.05 17.46
CA SER A 10 3.67 -9.62 17.95
C SER A 10 2.44 -9.11 17.19
N THR A 11 2.42 -7.83 16.80
CA THR A 11 1.33 -7.23 16.00
C THR A 11 1.51 -7.51 14.50
N PHE A 12 2.73 -7.79 14.04
CA PHE A 12 3.02 -8.22 12.66
C PHE A 12 2.76 -9.71 12.37
N HIS A 13 2.40 -10.52 13.37
CA HIS A 13 2.14 -11.95 13.15
C HIS A 13 0.81 -12.22 12.43
N GLU A 14 -0.21 -11.42 12.70
CA GLU A 14 -1.48 -11.54 11.99
C GLU A 14 -1.35 -11.01 10.57
N LYS A 15 -1.89 -11.81 9.64
CA LYS A 15 -1.73 -11.62 8.21
C LYS A 15 -3.09 -11.60 7.54
N THR A 16 -3.35 -10.53 6.80
CA THR A 16 -4.54 -10.36 5.98
C THR A 16 -4.21 -10.67 4.53
N ARG A 17 -5.09 -11.44 3.86
CA ARG A 17 -4.94 -11.72 2.43
C ARG A 17 -5.01 -10.40 1.65
N TRP A 18 -4.05 -10.19 0.76
CA TRP A 18 -3.98 -8.97 -0.02
C TRP A 18 -4.63 -9.11 -1.39
N VAL A 19 -5.26 -8.03 -1.88
CA VAL A 19 -6.03 -8.00 -3.14
C VAL A 19 -5.17 -8.30 -4.37
N ALA A 20 -3.91 -7.86 -4.39
CA ALA A 20 -2.98 -8.16 -5.47
C ALA A 20 -2.33 -9.55 -5.35
N GLY A 21 -2.57 -10.27 -4.25
CA GLY A 21 -2.00 -11.59 -3.96
C GLY A 21 -1.06 -11.58 -2.75
N GLY A 22 -0.90 -12.76 -2.15
CA GLY A 22 -0.13 -12.95 -0.92
C GLY A 22 -0.85 -12.41 0.32
N TYR A 23 -0.05 -12.11 1.34
CA TYR A 23 -0.53 -11.61 2.62
C TYR A 23 0.28 -10.41 3.09
N VAL A 24 -0.41 -9.48 3.75
CA VAL A 24 0.18 -8.29 4.39
C VAL A 24 -0.10 -8.32 5.87
N SER A 25 0.68 -7.60 6.68
CA SER A 25 0.35 -7.46 8.10
C SER A 25 -1.05 -6.85 8.27
N THR A 26 -1.86 -7.45 9.15
CA THR A 26 -3.18 -6.93 9.53
C THR A 26 -3.09 -5.50 10.04
N TYR A 27 -2.06 -5.15 10.82
CA TYR A 27 -1.87 -3.80 11.33
C TYR A 27 -1.75 -2.74 10.22
N PHE A 28 -0.91 -2.98 9.21
CA PHE A 28 -0.77 -2.05 8.09
C PHE A 28 -2.02 -2.01 7.22
N TYR A 29 -2.67 -3.17 7.04
CA TYR A 29 -3.94 -3.27 6.32
C TYR A 29 -5.02 -2.41 6.98
N ASP A 30 -5.24 -2.58 8.28
CA ASP A 30 -6.27 -1.85 9.03
C ASP A 30 -5.99 -0.35 9.03
N ALA A 31 -4.73 0.04 9.26
CA ALA A 31 -4.33 1.45 9.23
C ALA A 31 -4.59 2.09 7.85
N PHE A 32 -4.23 1.39 6.76
CA PHE A 32 -4.53 1.87 5.40
C PHE A 32 -6.05 1.93 5.15
N MET A 33 -6.78 0.85 5.45
CA MET A 33 -8.21 0.78 5.17
C MET A 33 -9.03 1.77 6.00
N ALA A 34 -8.61 2.10 7.22
CA ALA A 34 -9.24 3.13 8.04
C ALA A 34 -9.19 4.50 7.35
N VAL A 35 -8.04 4.86 6.77
CA VAL A 35 -7.89 6.13 6.03
C VAL A 35 -8.58 6.06 4.66
N TRP A 36 -8.42 4.94 3.95
CA TRP A 36 -9.05 4.72 2.64
C TRP A 36 -10.57 4.89 2.72
N ASN A 37 -11.21 4.21 3.66
CA ASN A 37 -12.65 4.26 3.89
C ASN A 37 -13.09 5.53 4.66
N GLY A 38 -12.14 6.29 5.21
CA GLY A 38 -12.38 7.51 5.99
C GLY A 38 -12.54 8.78 5.15
N GLY A 39 -12.66 8.68 3.82
CA GLY A 39 -12.81 9.83 2.91
C GLY A 39 -11.72 9.94 1.85
N LEU A 40 -10.63 9.18 1.97
CA LEU A 40 -9.54 9.22 0.98
C LEU A 40 -9.99 8.63 -0.35
N LYS A 41 -10.78 7.55 -0.33
CA LYS A 41 -11.32 6.93 -1.55
C LYS A 41 -12.11 7.93 -2.38
N GLU A 42 -13.08 8.60 -1.77
CA GLU A 42 -13.97 9.55 -2.45
C GLU A 42 -13.17 10.72 -3.02
N SER A 43 -12.19 11.22 -2.25
CA SER A 43 -11.31 12.30 -2.69
C SER A 43 -10.44 11.87 -3.88
N PHE A 44 -9.92 10.64 -3.84
CA PHE A 44 -9.12 10.05 -4.90
C PHE A 44 -9.94 9.87 -6.18
N GLU A 45 -11.11 9.23 -6.09
CA GLU A 45 -12.01 8.98 -7.22
C GLU A 45 -12.45 10.30 -7.87
N ALA A 46 -12.80 11.32 -7.07
CA ALA A 46 -13.17 12.64 -7.57
C ALA A 46 -12.02 13.35 -8.29
N LEU A 47 -10.80 13.27 -7.78
CA LEU A 47 -9.62 13.87 -8.41
C LEU A 47 -9.23 13.13 -9.69
N HIS A 48 -9.27 11.81 -9.69
CA HIS A 48 -8.95 11.01 -10.87
C HIS A 48 -9.97 11.24 -12.00
N ALA A 49 -11.26 11.34 -11.68
CA ALA A 49 -12.28 11.69 -12.66
C ALA A 49 -12.09 13.11 -13.23
N LYS A 50 -11.59 14.05 -12.42
CA LYS A 50 -11.33 15.43 -12.85
C LYS A 50 -10.05 15.57 -13.68
N TYR A 51 -9.04 14.74 -13.39
CA TYR A 51 -7.72 14.78 -14.01
C TYR A 51 -7.29 13.37 -14.46
N PRO A 52 -7.92 12.80 -15.50
CA PRO A 52 -7.69 11.41 -15.88
C PRO A 52 -6.27 11.12 -16.38
N ASP A 53 -5.58 12.14 -16.92
CA ASP A 53 -4.23 12.01 -17.48
C ASP A 53 -3.11 12.23 -16.43
N TYR A 54 -3.45 12.47 -15.16
CA TYR A 54 -2.47 12.75 -14.12
C TYR A 54 -1.94 11.46 -13.52
N GLY A 55 -0.61 11.38 -13.36
CA GLY A 55 0.03 10.30 -12.61
C GLY A 55 -0.31 10.34 -11.11
N VAL A 56 -0.30 9.17 -10.49
CA VAL A 56 -0.60 8.98 -9.06
C VAL A 56 0.70 8.80 -8.29
N TRP A 57 1.05 9.78 -7.46
CA TRP A 57 2.25 9.72 -6.64
C TRP A 57 1.87 9.32 -5.22
N VAL A 58 2.47 8.25 -4.72
CA VAL A 58 2.22 7.73 -3.37
C VAL A 58 3.53 7.73 -2.60
N THR A 59 3.53 8.36 -1.43
CA THR A 59 4.74 8.49 -0.61
C THR A 59 4.47 8.24 0.86
N GLY A 60 5.49 7.80 1.58
CA GLY A 60 5.39 7.58 3.03
C GLY A 60 6.74 7.36 3.70
N HIS A 61 6.76 7.66 5.00
CA HIS A 61 7.92 7.45 5.87
C HIS A 61 7.57 6.51 7.02
N SER A 62 8.48 5.60 7.38
CA SER A 62 8.32 4.64 8.48
C SER A 62 7.03 3.83 8.32
N LEU A 63 6.10 3.88 9.29
CA LEU A 63 4.77 3.28 9.20
C LEU A 63 4.01 3.69 7.92
N GLY A 64 4.04 4.98 7.60
CA GLY A 64 3.38 5.52 6.43
C GLY A 64 3.94 4.98 5.12
N ALA A 65 5.18 4.49 5.12
CA ALA A 65 5.81 3.88 3.96
C ALA A 65 5.22 2.50 3.63
N SER A 66 4.85 1.71 4.65
CA SER A 66 4.05 0.49 4.46
C SER A 66 2.66 0.82 3.93
N MET A 67 1.98 1.82 4.52
CA MET A 67 0.67 2.26 4.03
C MET A 67 0.72 2.77 2.59
N ALA A 68 1.77 3.49 2.21
CA ALA A 68 2.00 3.96 0.85
C ALA A 68 2.15 2.80 -0.14
N SER A 69 2.89 1.75 0.24
CA SER A 69 3.01 0.54 -0.59
C SER A 69 1.67 -0.16 -0.79
N LEU A 70 0.88 -0.27 0.28
CA LEU A 70 -0.47 -0.82 0.20
C LEU A 70 -1.37 0.05 -0.68
N ALA A 71 -1.36 1.37 -0.49
CA ALA A 71 -2.16 2.30 -1.29
C ALA A 71 -1.83 2.22 -2.79
N ALA A 72 -0.54 2.22 -3.16
CA ALA A 72 -0.11 2.08 -4.55
C ALA A 72 -0.57 0.76 -5.17
N SER A 73 -0.38 -0.36 -4.46
CA SER A 73 -0.87 -1.67 -4.92
C SER A 73 -2.40 -1.72 -5.04
N TYR A 74 -3.11 -1.09 -4.10
CA TYR A 74 -4.56 -1.13 -4.01
C TYR A 74 -5.24 -0.34 -5.12
N VAL A 75 -4.76 0.86 -5.46
CA VAL A 75 -5.34 1.67 -6.54
C VAL A 75 -5.15 0.99 -7.90
N ILE A 76 -3.99 0.35 -8.13
CA ILE A 76 -3.76 -0.44 -9.35
C ILE A 76 -4.74 -1.63 -9.43
N SER A 77 -4.93 -2.34 -8.32
CA SER A 77 -5.80 -3.53 -8.29
C SER A 77 -7.31 -3.23 -8.33
N THR A 78 -7.75 -2.09 -7.82
CA THR A 78 -9.18 -1.86 -7.56
C THR A 78 -9.77 -0.62 -8.24
N GLN A 79 -8.94 0.34 -8.63
CA GLN A 79 -9.38 1.61 -9.23
C GLN A 79 -9.10 1.69 -10.73
N GLY A 80 -8.56 0.62 -11.33
CA GLY A 80 -8.27 0.57 -12.77
C GLY A 80 -7.11 1.48 -13.20
N ILE A 81 -6.29 1.94 -12.26
CA ILE A 81 -5.10 2.76 -12.54
C ILE A 81 -4.01 1.87 -13.13
N ASN A 82 -3.42 2.31 -14.24
CA ASN A 82 -2.28 1.61 -14.82
C ASN A 82 -1.05 1.71 -13.90
N GLY A 83 -0.33 0.60 -13.77
CA GLY A 83 0.88 0.56 -12.94
C GLY A 83 1.97 1.54 -13.39
N SER A 84 2.05 1.82 -14.70
CA SER A 84 2.96 2.80 -15.29
C SER A 84 2.69 4.24 -14.84
N ASP A 85 1.47 4.55 -14.41
CA ASP A 85 1.06 5.90 -14.01
C ASP A 85 1.23 6.12 -12.50
N VAL A 86 1.68 5.10 -11.77
CA VAL A 86 1.83 5.13 -10.31
C VAL A 86 3.31 5.20 -9.93
N LEU A 87 3.70 6.26 -9.24
CA LEU A 87 5.04 6.41 -8.66
C LEU A 87 4.98 6.23 -7.14
N LEU A 88 5.60 5.16 -6.65
CA LEU A 88 5.73 4.88 -5.21
C LEU A 88 7.13 5.27 -4.71
N ILE A 89 7.19 6.12 -3.69
CA ILE A 89 8.45 6.53 -3.04
C ILE A 89 8.33 6.29 -1.52
N THR A 90 9.13 5.41 -0.97
CA THR A 90 9.07 5.03 0.44
C THR A 90 10.39 5.23 1.15
N TYR A 91 10.34 5.67 2.41
CA TYR A 91 11.53 5.86 3.26
C TYR A 91 11.39 5.09 4.57
N GLY A 92 12.36 4.22 4.87
CA GLY A 92 12.37 3.45 6.12
C GLY A 92 11.19 2.47 6.24
N GLN A 93 10.75 1.90 5.12
CA GLN A 93 9.60 0.98 5.09
C GLN A 93 9.91 -0.33 5.84
N PRO A 94 9.12 -0.69 6.87
CA PRO A 94 9.20 -2.01 7.48
C PRO A 94 8.63 -3.09 6.55
N ARG A 95 8.89 -4.37 6.83
CA ARG A 95 8.38 -5.47 6.01
C ARG A 95 6.85 -5.50 6.04
N THR A 96 6.21 -5.10 4.93
CA THR A 96 4.75 -4.94 4.84
C THR A 96 3.99 -6.25 4.61
N GLY A 97 4.59 -7.20 3.90
CA GLY A 97 3.94 -8.45 3.53
C GLY A 97 4.90 -9.59 3.22
N ASP A 98 4.32 -10.72 2.82
CA ASP A 98 5.05 -11.92 2.46
C ASP A 98 5.68 -11.85 1.06
N TRP A 99 6.36 -12.93 0.68
CA TRP A 99 7.03 -13.01 -0.61
C TRP A 99 6.05 -12.94 -1.79
N ALA A 100 4.84 -13.49 -1.64
CA ALA A 100 3.82 -13.45 -2.68
C ALA A 100 3.31 -12.02 -2.89
N PHE A 101 3.09 -11.28 -1.81
CA PHE A 101 2.79 -9.84 -1.86
C PHE A 101 3.92 -9.06 -2.53
N ALA A 102 5.18 -9.26 -2.11
CA ALA A 102 6.32 -8.56 -2.70
C ALA A 102 6.45 -8.82 -4.21
N THR A 103 6.22 -10.07 -4.62
CA THR A 103 6.25 -10.46 -6.04
C THR A 103 5.11 -9.81 -6.83
N ALA A 104 3.89 -9.81 -6.29
CA ALA A 104 2.75 -9.14 -6.92
C ALA A 104 2.97 -7.63 -7.02
N HIS A 105 3.41 -7.00 -5.93
CA HIS A 105 3.69 -5.57 -5.88
C HIS A 105 4.77 -5.16 -6.89
N ASN A 106 5.86 -5.93 -6.99
CA ASN A 106 6.90 -5.66 -7.98
C ASN A 106 6.37 -5.81 -9.41
N LYS A 107 5.51 -6.81 -9.68
CA LYS A 107 4.86 -6.96 -10.99
C LYS A 107 3.97 -5.77 -11.32
N GLN A 108 3.24 -5.21 -10.35
CA GLN A 108 2.41 -4.03 -10.57
C GLN A 108 3.25 -2.79 -10.92
N ALA A 109 4.42 -2.63 -10.31
CA ALA A 109 5.32 -1.51 -10.55
C ALA A 109 6.16 -1.64 -11.85
N CYS A 110 6.38 -2.87 -12.35
CA CYS A 110 7.24 -3.14 -13.50
C CYS A 110 6.51 -3.39 -14.83
N GLN A 111 5.20 -3.11 -14.94
CA GLN A 111 4.45 -3.25 -16.20
C GLN A 111 4.71 -2.08 -17.17
N ASN A 112 5.96 -1.97 -17.63
CA ASN A 112 6.36 -1.18 -18.80
C ASN A 112 6.80 -2.11 -19.94
#